data_AF-G7YB04-F1
#
_entry.id   AF-G7YB04-F1
#
_cell.length_a   1.000
_cell.length_b   1.000
_cell.length_c   1.000
_cell.angle_alpha   90.00
_cell.angle_beta   90.00
_cell.angle_gamma   90.00
#
_symmetry.space_group_name_H-M   'P 1'
#
loop_
_entity.id
_entity.type
_entity.pdbx_description
1 polymer ?
#
loop_
_entity_poly.entity_id
_entity_poly.type
_entity_poly.pdbx_seq_one_letter_code
_entity_poly.pdbx_strand_id
1 'polypeptide(L)'
;MESSRKSNVLRLPRLDKSAGCCTNQEVSTYGIPPNQSPTSFDPSVPPISVTNRFQSTHTRHSIYSSQHDSPDFITPNSSYNDPLFREVLQLQREILYPGGVIIEGLPSDFRQYVAFVDAGHRVWVAGWNNACKELHRLFHIGDQLVSINNLLVKDSKHAFQLFCHLESERENWCTLRLRRTPLAKSFAVRRVEPGQSVGVRLNQGTNEIRLVVPDGLVSKVGLSTTPELSLATYSLEKKPVDKSPQTWTVTEINGHAVNMFFTHGETEVLLNAYGSEMSFVVQPSDLIACLRQELKRFKSYKRYIP
;
A
#
# COMPACT_ATOMS: atom_id res chain seq x y z
N MET A 1 -35.42 -55.52 31.46
CA MET A 1 -35.20 -56.45 30.34
C MET A 1 -36.34 -56.24 29.34
N GLU A 2 -36.28 -55.17 28.55
CA GLU A 2 -35.58 -55.07 27.26
C GLU A 2 -36.19 -55.96 26.18
N SER A 3 -36.87 -55.33 25.22
CA SER A 3 -36.54 -55.44 23.79
C SER A 3 -37.59 -54.72 22.95
N SER A 4 -37.24 -53.58 22.37
CA SER A 4 -37.78 -53.19 21.06
C SER A 4 -36.87 -52.21 20.34
N ARG A 5 -36.49 -52.66 19.16
CA ARG A 5 -35.61 -52.04 18.17
C ARG A 5 -36.10 -50.66 17.75
N LYS A 6 -35.20 -49.67 17.72
CA LYS A 6 -35.34 -48.50 16.85
C LYS A 6 -34.06 -48.29 16.04
N SER A 7 -34.27 -48.13 14.75
CA SER A 7 -33.33 -47.87 13.67
C SER A 7 -32.57 -46.57 13.86
N ASN A 8 -31.23 -46.62 13.87
CA ASN A 8 -30.36 -45.46 13.76
C ASN A 8 -29.98 -45.24 12.29
N VAL A 9 -30.62 -44.25 11.66
CA VAL A 9 -30.14 -43.64 10.41
C VAL A 9 -29.26 -42.46 10.80
N LEU A 10 -27.95 -42.61 10.56
CA LEU A 10 -26.94 -41.55 10.73
C LEU A 10 -27.26 -40.36 9.81
N ARG A 11 -27.70 -39.24 10.38
CA ARG A 11 -27.68 -37.92 9.73
C ARG A 11 -26.33 -37.25 10.00
N LEU A 12 -25.51 -37.10 8.97
CA LEU A 12 -24.35 -36.21 8.95
C LEU A 12 -24.82 -34.75 9.09
N PRO A 13 -24.21 -33.92 9.96
CA PRO A 13 -24.51 -32.50 10.00
C PRO A 13 -23.88 -31.78 8.80
N ARG A 14 -24.64 -30.84 8.26
CA ARG A 14 -24.30 -29.99 7.11
C ARG A 14 -23.03 -29.18 7.39
N LEU A 15 -22.11 -29.19 6.43
CA LEU A 15 -21.01 -28.23 6.31
C LEU A 15 -21.59 -26.83 6.05
N ASP A 16 -21.56 -25.97 7.06
CA ASP A 16 -21.77 -24.53 6.87
C ASP A 16 -20.57 -23.95 6.10
N LYS A 17 -20.84 -23.53 4.87
CA LYS A 17 -19.94 -22.69 4.07
C LYS A 17 -20.04 -21.26 4.59
N SER A 18 -19.12 -20.86 5.47
CA SER A 18 -18.85 -19.45 5.74
C SER A 18 -18.04 -18.84 4.60
N ALA A 19 -18.75 -18.45 3.54
CA ALA A 19 -18.21 -17.49 2.57
C ALA A 19 -18.08 -16.14 3.28
N GLY A 20 -16.86 -15.67 3.49
CA GLY A 20 -16.55 -14.37 4.07
C GLY A 20 -17.11 -13.25 3.20
N CYS A 21 -18.23 -12.69 3.64
CA CYS A 21 -18.92 -11.57 3.02
C CYS A 21 -18.08 -10.30 3.22
N CYS A 22 -17.85 -9.55 2.13
CA CYS A 22 -17.32 -8.19 2.17
C CYS A 22 -18.19 -7.34 3.09
N THR A 23 -17.69 -6.97 4.27
CA THR A 23 -18.38 -6.04 5.15
C THR A 23 -18.39 -4.66 4.49
N ASN A 24 -19.59 -4.15 4.21
CA ASN A 24 -19.82 -2.75 3.85
C ASN A 24 -19.24 -1.86 4.97
N GLN A 25 -18.12 -1.22 4.68
CA GLN A 25 -17.47 -0.30 5.62
C GLN A 25 -18.32 0.98 5.65
N GLU A 26 -19.14 1.14 6.69
CA GLU A 26 -19.96 2.35 6.87
C GLU A 26 -19.03 3.56 6.98
N VAL A 27 -19.20 4.52 6.06
CA VAL A 27 -18.47 5.79 6.09
C VAL A 27 -19.02 6.60 7.25
N SER A 28 -18.13 6.94 8.19
CA SER A 28 -18.43 7.86 9.28
C SER A 28 -18.75 9.23 8.70
N THR A 29 -19.58 10.02 9.38
CA THR A 29 -19.77 11.46 9.09
C THR A 29 -18.45 12.19 8.91
N TYR A 30 -17.39 11.70 9.57
CA TYR A 30 -16.06 12.26 9.59
C TYR A 30 -15.12 11.75 8.49
N GLY A 31 -15.51 10.77 7.66
CA GLY A 31 -14.72 10.25 6.54
C GLY A 31 -14.60 8.73 6.45
N ILE A 32 -13.63 8.24 5.68
CA ILE A 32 -13.35 6.81 5.51
C ILE A 32 -12.36 6.36 6.59
N PRO A 33 -12.67 5.32 7.38
CA PRO A 33 -11.75 4.83 8.40
C PRO A 33 -10.51 4.13 7.80
N PRO A 34 -9.40 4.02 8.56
CA PRO A 34 -8.25 3.19 8.18
C PRO A 34 -8.62 1.76 7.78
N ASN A 35 -7.91 1.22 6.78
CA ASN A 35 -8.01 -0.20 6.46
C ASN A 35 -7.57 -1.07 7.65
N GLN A 36 -8.14 -2.28 7.71
CA GLN A 36 -7.67 -3.33 8.59
C GLN A 36 -6.23 -3.74 8.21
N SER A 37 -5.55 -4.44 9.12
CA SER A 37 -4.25 -5.03 8.82
C SER A 37 -4.42 -6.15 7.77
N PRO A 38 -3.61 -6.17 6.70
CA PRO A 38 -3.80 -7.12 5.61
C PRO A 38 -3.48 -8.55 6.05
N THR A 39 -4.20 -9.52 5.48
CA THR A 39 -3.92 -10.96 5.67
C THR A 39 -2.55 -11.31 5.10
N SER A 40 -2.00 -12.48 5.47
CA SER A 40 -0.75 -12.99 4.86
C SER A 40 -0.82 -12.99 3.34
N PHE A 41 0.30 -12.65 2.70
CA PHE A 41 0.43 -12.77 1.25
C PHE A 41 0.25 -14.22 0.81
N ASP A 42 -0.57 -14.43 -0.21
CA ASP A 42 -0.84 -15.74 -0.79
C ASP A 42 -0.39 -15.77 -2.26
N PRO A 43 0.72 -16.46 -2.58
CA PRO A 43 1.21 -16.54 -3.95
C PRO A 43 0.26 -17.28 -4.89
N SER A 44 -0.65 -18.11 -4.36
CA SER A 44 -1.62 -18.89 -5.15
C SER A 44 -2.81 -18.06 -5.64
N VAL A 45 -3.11 -16.94 -4.97
CA VAL A 45 -4.13 -15.99 -5.42
C VAL A 45 -3.56 -15.15 -6.56
N PRO A 46 -4.24 -15.02 -7.72
CA PRO A 46 -3.77 -14.20 -8.84
C PRO A 46 -3.72 -12.72 -8.44
N PRO A 47 -2.71 -11.93 -8.84
CA PRO A 47 -2.63 -10.51 -8.49
C PRO A 47 -3.65 -9.63 -9.24
N ILE A 48 -3.96 -8.45 -8.70
CA ILE A 48 -4.75 -7.42 -9.40
C ILE A 48 -3.85 -6.62 -10.33
N SER A 49 -4.21 -6.48 -11.61
CA SER A 49 -3.49 -5.59 -12.54
C SER A 49 -3.82 -4.12 -12.28
N VAL A 50 -2.79 -3.30 -12.12
CA VAL A 50 -2.92 -1.84 -11.93
C VAL A 50 -2.35 -1.03 -13.10
N THR A 51 -1.62 -1.66 -14.02
CA THR A 51 -0.99 -0.97 -15.17
C THR A 51 -2.00 -0.41 -16.16
N ASN A 52 -3.12 -1.10 -16.39
CA ASN A 52 -4.15 -0.66 -17.35
C ASN A 52 -4.83 0.66 -16.99
N ARG A 53 -4.69 1.14 -15.74
CA ARG A 53 -5.30 2.40 -15.29
C ARG A 53 -4.61 3.65 -15.84
N PHE A 54 -3.39 3.52 -16.36
CA PHE A 54 -2.56 4.66 -16.77
C PHE A 54 -2.21 4.64 -18.26
N GLN A 55 -2.54 3.56 -18.99
CA GLN A 55 -2.27 3.43 -20.43
C GLN A 55 -3.19 4.27 -21.34
N SER A 56 -4.21 4.95 -20.79
CA SER A 56 -5.16 5.74 -21.60
C SER A 56 -4.56 7.00 -22.24
N THR A 57 -3.29 7.33 -22.03
CA THR A 57 -2.70 8.57 -22.59
C THR A 57 -1.59 8.40 -23.60
N HIS A 58 -0.92 7.25 -23.77
CA HIS A 58 0.12 7.11 -24.82
C HIS A 58 0.10 5.75 -25.53
N THR A 59 -0.29 5.80 -26.80
CA THR A 59 -0.20 4.73 -27.81
C THR A 59 1.26 4.43 -28.15
N ARG A 60 1.95 3.58 -27.39
CA ARG A 60 3.06 2.78 -27.92
C ARG A 60 3.07 1.40 -27.27
N HIS A 61 2.70 0.40 -28.08
CA HIS A 61 2.86 -1.04 -27.88
C HIS A 61 1.81 -1.79 -27.04
N SER A 62 0.53 -1.69 -27.44
CA SER A 62 -0.39 -2.84 -27.33
C SER A 62 -0.19 -3.73 -28.56
N ILE A 63 0.71 -4.73 -28.46
CA ILE A 63 0.74 -5.88 -29.41
C ILE A 63 0.71 -7.22 -28.65
N TYR A 64 0.88 -7.22 -27.32
CA TYR A 64 0.71 -8.41 -26.48
C TYR A 64 -0.22 -8.14 -25.30
N SER A 65 -1.41 -7.57 -25.54
CA SER A 65 -2.54 -7.87 -24.66
C SER A 65 -2.96 -9.31 -24.96
N SER A 66 -2.29 -10.27 -24.32
CA SER A 66 -2.86 -11.61 -24.22
C SER A 66 -4.23 -11.46 -23.57
N GLN A 67 -5.24 -12.07 -24.19
CA GLN A 67 -6.60 -12.16 -23.69
C GLN A 67 -6.60 -12.95 -22.37
N HIS A 68 -6.18 -12.31 -21.29
CA HIS A 68 -6.76 -12.61 -20.00
C HIS A 68 -7.95 -11.68 -19.87
N ASP A 69 -9.14 -12.26 -20.10
CA ASP A 69 -10.39 -11.72 -19.63
C ASP A 69 -10.17 -11.28 -18.18
N SER A 70 -9.96 -9.99 -18.00
CA SER A 70 -10.08 -9.39 -16.68
C SER A 70 -11.51 -9.68 -16.28
N PRO A 71 -11.77 -10.30 -15.12
CA PRO A 71 -13.13 -10.30 -14.61
C PRO A 71 -13.52 -8.83 -14.58
N ASP A 72 -14.58 -8.47 -15.29
CA ASP A 72 -15.23 -7.18 -15.14
C ASP A 72 -15.66 -7.09 -13.68
N PHE A 73 -14.75 -6.60 -12.84
CA PHE A 73 -14.99 -6.47 -11.43
C PHE A 73 -15.90 -5.27 -11.29
N ILE A 74 -17.19 -5.61 -11.22
CA ILE A 74 -18.29 -4.78 -10.78
C ILE A 74 -17.74 -3.79 -9.76
N THR A 75 -17.64 -2.53 -10.19
CA THR A 75 -17.50 -1.41 -9.27
C THR A 75 -18.59 -1.60 -8.24
N PRO A 76 -18.27 -1.71 -6.93
CA PRO A 76 -19.34 -1.77 -5.94
C PRO A 76 -20.22 -0.55 -6.19
N ASN A 77 -21.53 -0.77 -6.25
CA ASN A 77 -22.52 0.30 -6.14
C ASN A 77 -22.16 1.13 -4.90
N SER A 78 -21.40 2.19 -5.13
CA SER A 78 -20.81 3.05 -4.15
C SER A 78 -21.61 4.33 -4.27
N SER A 79 -22.36 4.69 -3.25
CA SER A 79 -23.08 5.97 -3.18
C SER A 79 -22.14 7.18 -3.07
N TYR A 80 -20.85 7.02 -3.41
CA TYR A 80 -19.81 8.01 -3.28
C TYR A 80 -19.41 8.49 -4.67
N ASN A 81 -19.93 9.66 -5.02
CA ASN A 81 -19.55 10.40 -6.23
C ASN A 81 -18.22 11.15 -6.06
N ASP A 82 -17.59 11.12 -4.87
CA ASP A 82 -16.33 11.82 -4.62
C ASP A 82 -15.12 11.00 -5.13
N PRO A 83 -14.32 11.55 -6.09
CA PRO A 83 -13.13 10.89 -6.61
C PRO A 83 -12.09 10.54 -5.53
N LEU A 84 -11.87 11.39 -4.53
CA LEU A 84 -10.85 11.19 -3.50
C LEU A 84 -11.19 9.98 -2.62
N PHE A 85 -12.45 9.83 -2.26
CA PHE A 85 -12.94 8.70 -1.47
C PHE A 85 -12.85 7.39 -2.26
N ARG A 86 -13.16 7.43 -3.57
CA ARG A 86 -12.99 6.27 -4.45
C ARG A 86 -11.52 5.84 -4.52
N GLU A 87 -10.59 6.78 -4.63
CA GLU A 87 -9.15 6.47 -4.66
C GLU A 87 -8.68 5.82 -3.36
N VAL A 88 -9.14 6.30 -2.20
CA VAL A 88 -8.82 5.70 -0.90
C VAL A 88 -9.36 4.28 -0.79
N LEU A 89 -10.64 4.05 -1.10
CA LEU A 89 -11.23 2.70 -1.06
C LEU A 89 -10.55 1.73 -2.03
N GLN A 90 -10.12 2.22 -3.19
CA GLN A 90 -9.38 1.43 -4.16
C GLN A 90 -7.99 1.05 -3.63
N LEU A 91 -7.26 1.98 -3.01
CA LEU A 91 -5.98 1.69 -2.38
C LEU A 91 -6.13 0.72 -1.21
N GLN A 92 -7.13 0.91 -0.34
CA GLN A 92 -7.42 -0.02 0.76
C GLN A 92 -7.69 -1.44 0.24
N ARG A 93 -8.44 -1.59 -0.86
CA ARG A 93 -8.66 -2.89 -1.50
C ARG A 93 -7.34 -3.53 -1.94
N GLU A 94 -6.43 -2.76 -2.53
CA GLU A 94 -5.14 -3.27 -2.99
C GLU A 94 -4.23 -3.67 -1.83
N ILE A 95 -4.21 -2.89 -0.75
CA ILE A 95 -3.46 -3.22 0.48
C ILE A 95 -3.95 -4.55 1.07
N LEU A 96 -5.28 -4.72 1.14
CA LEU A 96 -5.91 -5.90 1.73
C LEU A 96 -5.85 -7.14 0.83
N TYR A 97 -5.49 -6.99 -0.44
CA TYR A 97 -5.58 -8.08 -1.40
C TYR A 97 -4.43 -9.10 -1.22
N PRO A 98 -4.72 -10.38 -0.91
CA PRO A 98 -3.71 -11.35 -0.54
C PRO A 98 -2.76 -11.72 -1.70
N GLY A 99 -3.24 -11.65 -2.95
CA GLY A 99 -2.43 -11.90 -4.14
C GLY A 99 -1.48 -10.74 -4.49
N GLY A 100 -1.63 -9.57 -3.84
CA GLY A 100 -0.93 -8.36 -4.22
C GLY A 100 -1.40 -7.76 -5.56
N VAL A 101 -0.60 -6.85 -6.09
CA VAL A 101 -0.83 -6.18 -7.37
C VAL A 101 0.26 -6.55 -8.38
N ILE A 102 -0.06 -6.45 -9.67
CA ILE A 102 0.89 -6.64 -10.76
C ILE A 102 1.05 -5.34 -11.54
N ILE A 103 2.31 -4.98 -11.77
CA ILE A 103 2.74 -3.86 -12.59
C ILE A 103 3.57 -4.41 -13.74
N GLU A 104 3.35 -3.86 -14.91
CA GLU A 104 3.94 -4.25 -16.18
C GLU A 104 4.69 -3.05 -16.79
N GLY A 105 5.89 -3.29 -17.32
CA GLY A 105 6.72 -2.23 -17.89
C GLY A 105 8.07 -2.73 -18.41
N LEU A 106 8.90 -1.81 -18.90
CA LEU A 106 10.25 -2.17 -19.37
C LEU A 106 11.15 -2.49 -18.16
N PRO A 107 11.97 -3.56 -18.21
CA PRO A 107 12.98 -3.83 -17.18
C PRO A 107 13.92 -2.63 -16.93
N SER A 108 14.28 -1.91 -18.00
CA SER A 108 15.12 -0.72 -17.94
C SER A 108 14.48 0.42 -17.14
N ASP A 109 13.16 0.59 -17.25
CA ASP A 109 12.46 1.67 -16.58
C ASP A 109 12.44 1.43 -15.07
N PHE A 110 12.11 0.20 -14.65
CA PHE A 110 12.16 -0.19 -13.25
C PHE A 110 13.58 -0.07 -12.68
N ARG A 111 14.59 -0.53 -13.42
CA ARG A 111 15.98 -0.48 -12.96
C ARG A 111 16.52 0.94 -12.83
N GLN A 112 16.15 1.84 -13.74
CA GLN A 112 16.70 3.20 -13.77
C GLN A 112 15.92 4.18 -12.90
N TYR A 113 14.59 4.05 -12.86
CA TYR A 113 13.71 5.07 -12.31
C TYR A 113 13.02 4.67 -11.01
N VAL A 114 13.12 3.42 -10.55
CA VAL A 114 12.60 2.99 -9.23
C VAL A 114 13.74 2.65 -8.29
N ALA A 115 13.64 3.11 -7.04
CA ALA A 115 14.60 2.78 -5.98
C ALA A 115 14.09 1.59 -5.16
N PHE A 116 14.59 0.39 -5.49
CA PHE A 116 14.39 -0.81 -4.69
C PHE A 116 15.48 -0.93 -3.61
N VAL A 117 15.08 -1.10 -2.35
CA VAL A 117 15.99 -1.16 -1.20
C VAL A 117 15.70 -2.36 -0.30
N ASP A 118 16.71 -2.80 0.46
CA ASP A 118 16.58 -3.91 1.40
C ASP A 118 16.23 -3.42 2.81
N ALA A 119 15.12 -3.89 3.37
CA ALA A 119 14.76 -3.64 4.76
C ALA A 119 14.03 -4.86 5.34
N GLY A 120 14.42 -5.30 6.54
CA GLY A 120 13.71 -6.40 7.21
C GLY A 120 13.64 -7.70 6.40
N HIS A 121 14.75 -8.08 5.75
CA HIS A 121 14.85 -9.25 4.87
C HIS A 121 13.88 -9.26 3.67
N ARG A 122 13.45 -8.08 3.23
CA ARG A 122 12.54 -7.89 2.10
C ARG A 122 13.01 -6.73 1.23
N VAL A 123 12.51 -6.69 0.01
CA VAL A 123 12.77 -5.60 -0.94
C VAL A 123 11.57 -4.66 -0.99
N TRP A 124 11.83 -3.37 -0.89
CA TRP A 124 10.82 -2.32 -0.80
C TRP A 124 11.06 -1.23 -1.84
N VAL A 125 9.99 -0.59 -2.27
CA VAL A 125 10.06 0.66 -3.04
C VAL A 125 10.28 1.82 -2.07
N ALA A 126 11.44 2.45 -2.16
CA ALA A 126 11.77 3.65 -1.38
C ALA A 126 11.49 4.96 -2.14
N GLY A 127 11.21 4.90 -3.43
CA GLY A 127 10.92 6.08 -4.22
C GLY A 127 11.10 5.83 -5.72
N TRP A 128 10.81 6.85 -6.51
CA TRP A 128 10.90 6.81 -7.97
C TRP A 128 11.31 8.18 -8.50
N ASN A 129 11.80 8.20 -9.74
CA ASN A 129 12.24 9.40 -10.40
C ASN A 129 11.11 10.09 -11.15
N ASN A 130 10.84 11.34 -10.80
CA ASN A 130 9.82 12.19 -11.43
C ASN A 130 10.06 12.49 -12.93
N ALA A 131 11.23 12.11 -13.48
CA ALA A 131 11.48 12.15 -14.91
C ALA A 131 10.64 11.13 -15.69
N CYS A 132 10.23 10.01 -15.08
CA CYS A 132 9.40 8.99 -15.72
C CYS A 132 7.96 9.13 -15.22
N LYS A 133 7.17 9.93 -15.95
CA LYS A 133 5.78 10.26 -15.59
C LYS A 133 4.89 9.02 -15.57
N GLU A 134 5.24 8.00 -16.34
CA GLU A 134 4.55 6.71 -16.39
C GLU A 134 4.57 5.99 -15.05
N LEU A 135 5.58 6.25 -14.19
CA LEU A 135 5.67 5.66 -12.86
C LEU A 135 4.80 6.36 -11.82
N HIS A 136 4.30 7.56 -12.12
CA HIS A 136 3.47 8.28 -11.20
C HIS A 136 2.20 7.47 -10.93
N ARG A 137 1.88 7.25 -9.65
CA ARG A 137 0.72 6.49 -9.18
C ARG A 137 0.77 4.97 -9.48
N LEU A 138 1.84 4.45 -10.09
CA LEU A 138 2.06 3.01 -10.17
C LEU A 138 2.59 2.45 -8.86
N PHE A 139 3.48 3.20 -8.21
CA PHE A 139 4.14 2.80 -6.96
C PHE A 139 3.70 3.66 -5.80
N HIS A 140 3.78 3.06 -4.62
CA HIS A 140 3.72 3.75 -3.34
C HIS A 140 5.02 3.50 -2.58
N ILE A 141 5.45 4.48 -1.79
CA ILE A 141 6.54 4.27 -0.84
C ILE A 141 6.14 3.12 0.08
N GLY A 142 7.02 2.14 0.29
CA GLY A 142 6.72 0.98 1.12
C GLY A 142 5.94 -0.14 0.40
N ASP A 143 5.77 -0.07 -0.92
CA ASP A 143 5.41 -1.26 -1.69
C ASP A 143 6.48 -2.34 -1.53
N GLN A 144 6.09 -3.59 -1.26
CA GLN A 144 7.02 -4.70 -1.13
C GLN A 144 7.12 -5.43 -2.47
N LEU A 145 8.32 -5.49 -3.05
CA LEU A 145 8.60 -6.28 -4.25
C LEU A 145 8.69 -7.77 -3.89
N VAL A 146 7.84 -8.59 -4.51
CA VAL A 146 7.78 -10.03 -4.25
C VAL A 146 8.46 -10.82 -5.36
N SER A 147 8.13 -10.54 -6.62
CA SER A 147 8.69 -11.27 -7.76
C SER A 147 8.80 -10.41 -9.01
N ILE A 148 9.74 -10.78 -9.88
CA ILE A 148 9.91 -10.25 -11.24
C ILE A 148 9.72 -11.42 -12.21
N ASN A 149 8.78 -11.34 -13.16
CA ASN A 149 8.44 -12.45 -14.07
C ASN A 149 8.23 -13.79 -13.33
N ASN A 150 7.49 -13.74 -12.22
CA ASN A 150 7.23 -14.86 -11.30
C ASN A 150 8.48 -15.46 -10.61
N LEU A 151 9.66 -14.85 -10.77
CA LEU A 151 10.87 -15.22 -10.02
C LEU A 151 10.92 -14.44 -8.72
N LEU A 152 10.97 -15.16 -7.59
CA LEU A 152 11.02 -14.55 -6.26
C LEU A 152 12.28 -13.69 -6.09
N VAL A 153 12.07 -12.46 -5.65
CA VAL A 153 13.16 -11.55 -5.32
C VAL A 153 13.65 -11.86 -3.90
N LYS A 154 14.98 -11.90 -3.74
CA LYS A 154 15.64 -12.24 -2.46
C LYS A 154 16.09 -10.98 -1.74
N ASP A 155 16.74 -10.11 -2.49
CA ASP A 155 17.27 -8.81 -2.06
C ASP A 155 17.32 -7.85 -3.28
N SER A 156 17.61 -6.57 -3.02
CA SER A 156 17.63 -5.52 -4.03
C SER A 156 18.70 -5.76 -5.10
N LYS A 157 19.81 -6.41 -4.74
CA LYS A 157 20.87 -6.81 -5.67
C LYS A 157 20.39 -7.91 -6.62
N HIS A 158 19.65 -8.89 -6.12
CA HIS A 158 19.02 -9.94 -6.92
C HIS A 158 18.00 -9.34 -7.88
N ALA A 159 17.17 -8.39 -7.43
CA ALA A 159 16.26 -7.66 -8.32
C ALA A 159 17.01 -6.95 -9.46
N PHE A 160 18.10 -6.24 -9.14
CA PHE A 160 18.93 -5.57 -10.15
C PHE A 160 19.54 -6.55 -11.16
N GLN A 161 20.02 -7.72 -10.69
CA GLN A 161 20.54 -8.77 -11.57
C GLN A 161 19.46 -9.34 -12.50
N LEU A 162 18.25 -9.55 -11.99
CA LEU A 162 17.12 -10.00 -12.80
C LEU A 162 16.80 -8.97 -13.90
N PHE A 163 16.69 -7.68 -13.58
CA PHE A 163 16.46 -6.66 -14.61
C PHE A 163 17.55 -6.65 -15.69
N CYS A 164 18.83 -6.70 -15.31
CA CYS A 164 19.93 -6.78 -16.28
C CYS A 164 19.87 -8.03 -17.16
N HIS A 165 19.47 -9.17 -16.60
CA HIS A 165 19.31 -10.42 -17.35
C HIS A 165 18.19 -10.29 -18.38
N LEU A 166 17.00 -9.81 -17.98
CA LEU A 166 15.87 -9.62 -18.90
C LEU A 166 16.22 -8.66 -20.06
N GLU A 167 16.96 -7.59 -19.77
CA GLU A 167 17.47 -6.69 -20.82
C GLU A 167 18.43 -7.39 -21.79
N SER A 168 19.31 -8.28 -21.30
CA SER A 168 20.25 -9.02 -22.13
C SER A 168 19.57 -10.04 -23.05
N GLU A 169 18.46 -10.63 -22.59
CA GLU A 169 17.61 -11.55 -23.37
C GLU A 169 16.73 -10.79 -24.39
N ARG A 170 16.86 -9.46 -24.48
CA ARG A 170 16.02 -8.58 -25.31
C ARG A 170 14.54 -8.70 -24.97
N GLU A 171 14.21 -9.05 -23.73
CA GLU A 171 12.84 -8.94 -23.24
C GLU A 171 12.48 -7.47 -23.13
N ASN A 172 11.50 -7.06 -23.92
CA ASN A 172 11.02 -5.69 -23.94
C ASN A 172 9.95 -5.44 -22.86
N TRP A 173 9.71 -6.37 -21.94
CA TRP A 173 8.65 -6.23 -20.94
C TRP A 173 8.89 -7.16 -19.76
N CYS A 174 8.56 -6.72 -18.56
CA CYS A 174 8.48 -7.59 -17.41
C CYS A 174 7.31 -7.23 -16.49
N THR A 175 7.00 -8.19 -15.63
CA THR A 175 5.96 -8.12 -14.61
C THR A 175 6.59 -8.02 -13.23
N LEU A 176 6.16 -7.04 -12.44
CA LEU A 176 6.47 -6.90 -11.03
C LEU A 176 5.24 -7.31 -10.24
N ARG A 177 5.38 -8.30 -9.37
CA ARG A 177 4.36 -8.59 -8.35
C ARG A 177 4.73 -7.89 -7.06
N LEU A 178 3.85 -7.00 -6.61
CA LEU A 178 4.03 -6.23 -5.38
C LEU A 178 2.98 -6.65 -4.35
N ARG A 179 3.36 -6.64 -3.07
CA ARG A 179 2.38 -6.49 -1.99
C ARG A 179 2.23 -4.99 -1.73
N ARG A 180 1.03 -4.45 -2.00
CA ARG A 180 0.75 -3.02 -1.89
C ARG A 180 0.85 -2.57 -0.43
N THR A 181 1.82 -1.69 -0.16
CA THR A 181 2.09 -1.05 1.15
C THR A 181 1.58 -1.82 2.38
N PRO A 182 2.10 -3.04 2.65
CA PRO A 182 1.49 -3.97 3.60
C PRO A 182 1.44 -3.50 5.06
N LEU A 183 2.21 -2.46 5.39
CA LEU A 183 2.25 -1.85 6.73
C LEU A 183 1.46 -0.54 6.81
N ALA A 184 0.91 -0.06 5.69
CA ALA A 184 0.24 1.22 5.65
C ALA A 184 -1.20 1.18 6.15
N LYS A 185 -1.64 2.34 6.62
CA LYS A 185 -3.04 2.68 6.80
C LYS A 185 -3.39 3.81 5.84
N SER A 186 -4.33 3.54 4.95
CA SER A 186 -4.95 4.53 4.07
C SER A 186 -6.33 4.90 4.61
N PHE A 187 -6.66 6.18 4.63
CA PHE A 187 -7.95 6.68 5.14
C PHE A 187 -8.24 8.09 4.61
N ALA A 188 -9.45 8.58 4.85
CA ALA A 188 -9.83 9.96 4.52
C ALA A 188 -10.60 10.61 5.66
N VAL A 189 -10.45 11.92 5.80
CA VAL A 189 -11.24 12.74 6.72
C VAL A 189 -12.03 13.79 5.97
N ARG A 190 -13.17 14.18 6.53
CA ARG A 190 -14.01 15.28 6.08
C ARG A 190 -14.08 16.34 7.17
N ARG A 191 -13.67 17.57 6.83
CA ARG A 191 -13.90 18.75 7.65
C ARG A 191 -15.38 19.09 7.63
N VAL A 192 -15.93 19.31 8.82
CA VAL A 192 -17.31 19.72 9.04
C VAL A 192 -17.43 21.24 8.95
N GLU A 193 -16.38 21.96 9.34
CA GLU A 193 -16.33 23.42 9.35
C GLU A 193 -15.13 23.95 8.56
N PRO A 194 -15.24 25.11 7.89
CA PRO A 194 -14.11 25.75 7.23
C PRO A 194 -12.96 26.00 8.20
N GLY A 195 -11.74 25.59 7.80
CA GLY A 195 -10.54 25.76 8.64
C GLY A 195 -10.40 24.77 9.79
N GLN A 196 -11.35 23.86 10.00
CA GLN A 196 -11.27 22.84 11.06
C GLN A 196 -9.98 22.03 10.96
N SER A 197 -9.20 21.94 12.03
CA SER A 197 -7.99 21.11 12.04
C SER A 197 -8.31 19.62 11.83
N VAL A 198 -7.45 18.92 11.07
CA VAL A 198 -7.53 17.46 10.90
C VAL A 198 -7.17 16.69 12.17
N GLY A 199 -6.57 17.35 13.17
CA GLY A 199 -6.28 16.75 14.47
C GLY A 199 -4.99 15.90 14.50
N VAL A 200 -3.97 16.27 13.72
CA VAL A 200 -2.64 15.64 13.74
C VAL A 200 -1.59 16.71 14.01
N ARG A 201 -0.64 16.41 14.90
CA ARG A 201 0.56 17.21 15.13
C ARG A 201 1.79 16.40 14.74
N LEU A 202 2.63 16.99 13.90
CA LEU A 202 3.87 16.37 13.47
C LEU A 202 5.01 16.69 14.45
N ASN A 203 6.05 15.86 14.45
CA ASN A 203 7.34 16.20 15.02
C ASN A 203 7.95 17.32 14.15
N GLN A 204 8.39 18.41 14.80
CA GLN A 204 8.77 19.66 14.13
C GLN A 204 9.68 19.43 12.92
N GLY A 205 9.24 19.87 11.76
CA GLY A 205 10.01 19.79 10.52
C GLY A 205 10.14 18.37 9.96
N THR A 206 9.31 17.41 10.40
CA THR A 206 9.27 16.03 9.90
C THR A 206 7.85 15.62 9.53
N ASN A 207 7.69 14.46 8.87
CA ASN A 207 6.38 13.87 8.57
C ASN A 207 5.92 12.87 9.65
N GLU A 208 6.69 12.72 10.72
CA GLU A 208 6.37 11.81 11.82
C GLU A 208 5.26 12.40 12.69
N ILE A 209 4.22 11.61 12.95
CA ILE A 209 3.11 11.98 13.82
C ILE A 209 3.57 11.91 15.27
N ARG A 210 3.65 13.08 15.91
CA ARG A 210 3.89 13.21 17.35
C ARG A 210 2.66 12.89 18.17
N LEU A 211 1.50 13.37 17.70
CA LEU A 211 0.24 13.28 18.43
C LEU A 211 -0.92 13.24 17.44
N VAL A 212 -1.78 12.24 17.62
CA VAL A 212 -3.17 12.28 17.14
C VAL A 212 -4.00 12.95 18.24
N VAL A 213 -4.62 14.09 17.92
CA VAL A 213 -5.38 14.89 18.88
C VAL A 213 -6.66 14.12 19.25
N PRO A 214 -6.93 13.87 20.54
CA PRO A 214 -8.19 13.27 20.98
C PRO A 214 -9.38 14.07 20.45
N ASP A 215 -10.41 13.38 19.97
CA ASP A 215 -11.61 13.95 19.33
C ASP A 215 -11.37 14.79 18.06
N GLY A 216 -10.12 14.86 17.58
CA GLY A 216 -9.79 15.39 16.25
C GLY A 216 -10.33 14.50 15.14
N LEU A 217 -10.43 15.02 13.91
CA LEU A 217 -11.02 14.28 12.77
C LEU A 217 -10.31 12.93 12.54
N VAL A 218 -8.97 12.93 12.55
CA VAL A 218 -8.16 11.71 12.37
C VAL A 218 -8.41 10.69 13.49
N SER A 219 -8.59 11.14 14.74
CA SER A 219 -8.98 10.25 15.85
C SER A 219 -10.40 9.70 15.66
N LYS A 220 -11.34 10.54 15.22
CA LYS A 220 -12.75 10.17 15.01
C LYS A 220 -12.98 9.20 13.86
N VAL A 221 -12.14 9.22 12.83
CA VAL A 221 -12.16 8.17 11.77
C VAL A 221 -11.44 6.89 12.21
N GLY A 222 -10.80 6.88 13.38
CA GLY A 222 -10.29 5.66 13.99
C GLY A 222 -8.80 5.38 13.76
N LEU A 223 -7.98 6.37 13.42
CA LEU A 223 -6.53 6.16 13.41
C LEU A 223 -6.03 5.97 14.86
N SER A 224 -5.51 4.79 15.16
CA SER A 224 -4.82 4.49 16.42
C SER A 224 -3.57 5.36 16.58
N THR A 225 -3.26 5.77 17.80
CA THR A 225 -2.04 6.52 18.14
C THR A 225 -0.76 5.75 17.81
N THR A 226 -0.80 4.41 17.88
CA THR A 226 0.34 3.53 17.63
C THR A 226 0.07 2.55 16.50
N PRO A 227 1.07 2.23 15.65
CA PRO A 227 0.96 1.17 14.66
C PRO A 227 0.71 -0.22 15.26
N GLU A 228 -0.19 -0.97 14.66
CA GLU A 228 -0.45 -2.39 14.98
C GLU A 228 0.68 -3.31 14.49
N LEU A 229 1.19 -3.00 13.30
CA LEU A 229 2.32 -3.67 12.67
C LEU A 229 3.45 -2.67 12.49
N SER A 230 4.68 -3.14 12.59
CA SER A 230 5.92 -2.38 12.41
C SER A 230 6.88 -3.18 11.55
N LEU A 231 7.97 -2.57 11.08
CA LEU A 231 8.97 -3.32 10.32
C LEU A 231 9.53 -4.49 11.15
N ALA A 232 9.83 -4.25 12.42
CA ALA A 232 10.38 -5.29 13.30
C ALA A 232 9.45 -6.50 13.47
N THR A 233 8.16 -6.25 13.69
CA THR A 233 7.16 -7.32 13.84
C THR A 233 6.88 -8.04 12.52
N TYR A 234 6.88 -7.31 11.41
CA TYR A 234 6.65 -7.87 10.07
C TYR A 234 7.83 -8.68 9.52
N SER A 235 9.04 -8.34 9.92
CA SER A 235 10.28 -9.00 9.49
C SER A 235 10.60 -10.27 10.29
N LEU A 236 9.79 -10.58 11.31
CA LEU A 236 10.00 -11.71 12.24
C LEU A 236 11.39 -11.66 12.90
N GLU A 237 12.00 -10.48 13.01
CA GLU A 237 13.31 -10.32 13.61
C GLU A 237 13.21 -10.56 15.12
N LYS A 238 13.91 -11.59 15.61
CA LYS A 238 13.93 -11.97 17.04
C LYS A 238 14.78 -11.03 17.92
N LYS A 239 15.31 -9.93 17.38
CA LYS A 239 16.12 -9.00 18.17
C LYS A 239 15.25 -8.19 19.12
N PRO A 240 15.71 -7.90 20.34
CA PRO A 240 15.01 -6.99 21.23
C PRO A 240 14.94 -5.63 20.55
N VAL A 241 13.74 -5.26 20.13
CA VAL A 241 13.42 -3.94 19.60
C VAL A 241 13.65 -2.95 20.74
N ASP A 242 14.49 -1.94 20.51
CA ASP A 242 14.56 -0.80 21.42
C ASP A 242 13.14 -0.27 21.60
N LYS A 243 12.66 -0.24 22.85
CA LYS A 243 11.27 0.06 23.23
C LYS A 243 10.89 1.54 23.01
N SER A 244 11.37 2.17 21.95
CA SER A 244 10.81 3.44 21.52
C SER A 244 9.35 3.20 21.11
N PRO A 245 8.41 4.07 21.54
CA PRO A 245 7.04 3.97 21.11
C PRO A 245 7.00 4.07 19.58
N GLN A 246 6.41 3.07 18.94
CA GLN A 246 6.23 3.09 17.50
C GLN A 246 5.20 4.17 17.15
N THR A 247 5.58 5.03 16.21
CA THR A 247 4.75 6.13 15.72
C THR A 247 4.40 5.92 14.25
N TRP A 248 3.48 6.75 13.76
CA TRP A 248 3.17 6.82 12.35
C TRP A 248 4.01 7.90 11.66
N THR A 249 4.36 7.70 10.41
CA THR A 249 4.90 8.72 9.51
C THR A 249 3.95 8.88 8.32
N VAL A 250 3.59 10.11 7.98
CA VAL A 250 2.80 10.43 6.79
C VAL A 250 3.67 10.23 5.55
N THR A 251 3.21 9.39 4.62
CA THR A 251 3.88 9.14 3.33
C THR A 251 3.12 9.67 2.15
N GLU A 252 1.79 9.87 2.25
CA GLU A 252 0.99 10.51 1.20
C GLU A 252 -0.12 11.38 1.79
N ILE A 253 -0.42 12.49 1.10
CA ILE A 253 -1.59 13.34 1.34
C ILE A 253 -2.28 13.59 -0.01
N ASN A 254 -3.60 13.38 -0.09
CA ASN A 254 -4.39 13.63 -1.30
C ASN A 254 -3.85 12.91 -2.56
N GLY A 255 -3.36 11.67 -2.39
CA GLY A 255 -2.78 10.88 -3.48
C GLY A 255 -1.39 11.33 -3.95
N HIS A 256 -0.76 12.26 -3.24
CA HIS A 256 0.59 12.73 -3.50
C HIS A 256 1.55 12.23 -2.43
N ALA A 257 2.62 11.54 -2.85
CA ALA A 257 3.72 11.18 -1.96
C ALA A 257 4.39 12.42 -1.40
N VAL A 258 4.65 12.43 -0.09
CA VAL A 258 5.40 13.49 0.57
C VAL A 258 6.86 13.10 0.69
N ASN A 259 7.75 14.09 0.63
CA ASN A 259 9.19 13.88 0.73
C ASN A 259 9.57 13.26 2.09
N MET A 260 10.08 12.02 2.09
CA MET A 260 10.52 11.33 3.30
C MET A 260 11.72 11.98 4.01
N PHE A 261 12.50 12.82 3.31
CA PHE A 261 13.64 13.51 3.91
C PHE A 261 13.28 14.81 4.61
N PHE A 262 11.99 15.18 4.56
CA PHE A 262 11.42 16.33 5.21
C PHE A 262 11.98 17.67 4.71
N THR A 263 11.12 18.44 4.07
CA THR A 263 11.45 19.77 3.57
C THR A 263 10.65 20.77 4.39
N HIS A 264 11.33 21.48 5.30
CA HIS A 264 10.88 22.69 6.01
C HIS A 264 9.37 22.89 6.25
N GLY A 265 8.66 21.88 6.75
CA GLY A 265 7.23 21.99 7.09
C GLY A 265 6.25 21.89 5.92
N GLU A 266 6.65 21.43 4.74
CA GLU A 266 5.75 21.22 3.57
C GLU A 266 4.52 20.39 3.93
N THR A 267 4.71 19.29 4.67
CA THR A 267 3.60 18.45 5.13
C THR A 267 2.68 19.19 6.10
N GLU A 268 3.21 20.06 6.97
CA GLU A 268 2.37 20.91 7.85
C GLU A 268 1.54 21.91 7.03
N VAL A 269 2.11 22.47 5.97
CA VAL A 269 1.37 23.34 5.03
C VAL A 269 0.24 22.56 4.36
N LEU A 270 0.50 21.33 3.88
CA LEU A 270 -0.52 20.47 3.27
C LEU A 270 -1.64 20.11 4.27
N LEU A 271 -1.31 19.80 5.52
CA LEU A 271 -2.30 19.52 6.58
C LEU A 271 -3.21 20.72 6.86
N ASN A 272 -2.69 21.93 6.71
CA ASN A 272 -3.42 23.18 6.93
C ASN A 272 -4.06 23.74 5.66
N ALA A 273 -3.86 23.09 4.51
CA ALA A 273 -4.44 23.53 3.25
C ALA A 273 -5.97 23.53 3.28
N TYR A 274 -6.56 24.46 2.52
CA TYR A 274 -8.01 24.55 2.38
C TYR A 274 -8.54 23.34 1.60
N GLY A 275 -9.60 22.73 2.14
CA GLY A 275 -10.28 21.60 1.52
C GLY A 275 -11.25 20.97 2.52
N SER A 276 -12.44 20.57 2.05
CA SER A 276 -13.41 19.86 2.87
C SER A 276 -13.00 18.42 3.13
N GLU A 277 -12.16 17.84 2.27
CA GLU A 277 -11.77 16.44 2.33
C GLU A 277 -10.26 16.28 2.18
N MET A 278 -9.71 15.29 2.87
CA MET A 278 -8.28 15.02 2.83
C MET A 278 -8.03 13.52 2.99
N SER A 279 -7.24 12.93 2.11
CA SER A 279 -6.80 11.54 2.22
C SER A 279 -5.37 11.44 2.74
N PHE A 280 -5.09 10.33 3.41
CA PHE A 280 -3.81 10.05 4.04
C PHE A 280 -3.35 8.64 3.71
N VAL A 281 -2.04 8.49 3.58
CA VAL A 281 -1.36 7.21 3.78
C VAL A 281 -0.31 7.42 4.86
N VAL A 282 -0.40 6.61 5.92
CA VAL A 282 0.56 6.60 7.03
C VAL A 282 1.21 5.23 7.14
N GLN A 283 2.48 5.20 7.52
CA GLN A 283 3.27 3.99 7.67
C GLN A 283 4.09 4.02 8.97
N PRO A 284 4.47 2.86 9.52
CA PRO A 284 5.30 2.81 10.72
C PRO A 284 6.60 3.58 10.53
N SER A 285 6.95 4.42 11.51
CA SER A 285 8.14 5.27 11.40
C SER A 285 9.45 4.49 11.35
N ASP A 286 9.50 3.28 11.92
CA ASP A 286 10.66 2.39 11.84
C ASP A 286 10.94 1.91 10.40
N LEU A 287 9.89 1.55 9.64
CA LEU A 287 9.99 1.27 8.22
C LEU A 287 10.55 2.49 7.48
N ILE A 288 9.93 3.66 7.65
CA ILE A 288 10.31 4.86 6.89
C ILE A 288 11.75 5.30 7.23
N ALA A 289 12.17 5.18 8.48
CA ALA A 289 13.56 5.43 8.88
C ALA A 289 14.54 4.51 8.15
N CYS A 290 14.21 3.21 8.05
CA CYS A 290 15.03 2.23 7.35
C CYS A 290 15.09 2.51 5.84
N LEU A 291 13.94 2.75 5.20
CA LEU A 291 13.88 3.08 3.76
C LEU A 291 14.71 4.32 3.42
N ARG A 292 14.61 5.38 4.24
CA ARG A 292 15.44 6.59 4.08
C ARG A 292 16.93 6.31 4.19
N GLN A 293 17.33 5.49 5.16
CA GLN A 293 18.73 5.15 5.38
C GLN A 293 19.30 4.41 4.17
N GLU A 294 18.58 3.40 3.68
CA GLU A 294 19.01 2.61 2.53
C GLU A 294 18.99 3.43 1.24
N LEU A 295 17.97 4.28 1.05
CA LEU A 295 17.91 5.17 -0.11
C LEU A 295 19.12 6.11 -0.16
N LYS A 296 19.57 6.67 0.97
CA LYS A 296 20.78 7.52 1.04
C LYS A 296 22.06 6.83 0.58
N ARG A 297 22.11 5.50 0.50
CA ARG A 297 23.27 4.74 0.01
C ARG A 297 23.43 4.85 -1.51
N PHE A 298 22.41 5.31 -2.23
CA PHE A 298 22.46 5.56 -3.66
C PHE A 298 23.23 6.86 -3.92
N LYS A 299 24.23 6.83 -4.82
CA LYS A 299 25.05 8.03 -5.17
C LYS A 299 24.20 9.24 -5.59
N SER A 300 23.04 9.02 -6.20
CA SER A 300 22.14 10.07 -6.69
C SER A 300 20.74 9.95 -6.09
N TYR A 301 20.63 9.56 -4.81
CA TYR A 301 19.35 9.24 -4.16
C TYR A 301 18.29 10.34 -4.29
N LYS A 302 18.70 11.61 -4.34
CA LYS A 302 17.79 12.77 -4.48
C LYS A 302 16.89 12.68 -5.72
N ARG A 303 17.32 11.99 -6.78
CA ARG A 303 16.52 11.79 -7.99
C ARG A 303 15.32 10.86 -7.80
N TYR A 304 15.29 10.11 -6.69
CA TYR A 304 14.24 9.15 -6.35
C TYR A 304 13.31 9.68 -5.27
N ILE A 305 13.47 10.95 -4.87
CA ILE A 305 12.52 11.62 -4.00
C ILE A 305 11.33 12.00 -4.90
N PRO A 306 10.12 11.45 -4.64
CA PRO A 306 8.94 11.75 -5.43
C PRO A 306 8.47 13.20 -5.23
#